data_AF-A0A379UYP5-F1
#
_entry.id   AF-A0A379UYP5-F1
#
_cell.length_a   1.000
_cell.length_b   1.000
_cell.length_c   1.000
_cell.angle_alpha   90.00
_cell.angle_beta   90.00
_cell.angle_gamma   90.00
#
_symmetry.space_group_name_H-M   'P 1'
#
loop_
_entity.id
_entity.type
_entity.pdbx_description
1 polymer ?
#
loop_
_entity_poly.entity_id
_entity_poly.type
_entity_poly.pdbx_seq_one_letter_code
_entity_poly.pdbx_strand_id
1 'polypeptide(L)' 'MERITVTLGERSYPITIAAGLFNEPASFLPLKSGDQVMLVTNETLAPLYLDKVRGVLERAGVNVDSVILPDGEQYKS' A
#
# COMPACT_ATOMS: atom_id res chain seq x y z
N MET A 1 -11.78 -14.69 -3.25
CA MET A 1 -10.55 -14.05 -3.74
C MET A 1 -10.71 -13.90 -5.24
N GLU A 2 -10.67 -12.67 -5.73
CA GLU A 2 -10.72 -12.36 -7.16
C GLU A 2 -9.41 -11.70 -7.59
N ARG A 3 -8.99 -11.96 -8.83
CA ARG A 3 -7.79 -11.36 -9.41
C ARG A 3 -8.04 -10.97 -10.85
N ILE A 4 -7.76 -9.72 -11.17
CA ILE A 4 -7.88 -9.16 -12.52
C ILE A 4 -6.50 -8.70 -12.95
N THR A 5 -6.06 -9.08 -14.15
CA THR A 5 -4.84 -8.53 -14.74
C THR A 5 -5.24 -7.44 -15.72
N VAL A 6 -4.82 -6.21 -15.46
CA VAL A 6 -5.02 -5.08 -16.37
C VAL A 6 -3.89 -5.12 -17.40
N THR A 7 -4.23 -5.37 -18.67
CA THR A 7 -3.25 -5.50 -19.75
C THR A 7 -2.97 -4.14 -20.38
N LEU A 8 -1.77 -3.59 -20.14
CA LEU A 8 -1.28 -2.31 -20.68
C LEU A 8 0.10 -2.47 -21.34
N GLY A 9 0.38 -3.66 -21.91
CA GLY A 9 1.71 -4.01 -22.42
C GLY A 9 2.72 -4.20 -21.29
N GLU A 10 3.86 -3.50 -21.36
CA GLU A 10 4.93 -3.56 -20.34
C GLU A 10 4.49 -3.06 -18.96
N ARG A 11 3.37 -2.32 -18.87
CA ARG A 11 2.82 -1.77 -17.61
C ARG A 11 1.66 -2.57 -17.07
N SER A 12 1.50 -3.83 -17.50
CA SER A 12 0.41 -4.67 -17.03
C SER A 12 0.58 -4.97 -15.53
N TYR A 13 -0.49 -4.89 -14.74
CA TYR A 13 -0.45 -5.12 -13.30
C TYR A 13 -1.67 -5.89 -12.79
N PRO A 14 -1.54 -6.67 -11.70
CA PRO A 14 -2.65 -7.36 -11.08
C PRO A 14 -3.42 -6.46 -10.10
N ILE A 15 -4.74 -6.61 -10.07
CA ILE A 15 -5.64 -6.14 -9.01
C ILE A 15 -6.13 -7.38 -8.27
N THR A 16 -5.86 -7.46 -6.97
CA THR A 16 -6.30 -8.58 -6.12
C THR A 16 -7.35 -8.08 -5.14
N ILE A 17 -8.48 -8.79 -5.05
CA ILE A 17 -9.62 -8.42 -4.20
C ILE A 17 -9.96 -9.60 -3.28
N ALA A 18 -9.72 -9.40 -1.99
CA ALA A 18 -10.10 -10.34 -0.94
C ALA A 18 -10.21 -9.62 0.41
N ALA A 19 -10.96 -10.21 1.34
CA ALA A 19 -10.97 -9.75 2.72
C ALA A 19 -9.62 -10.03 3.39
N GLY A 20 -9.11 -9.07 4.17
CA GLY A 20 -7.93 -9.27 5.00
C GLY A 20 -6.57 -9.15 4.29
N LEU A 21 -6.50 -8.70 3.04
CA LEU A 21 -5.24 -8.63 2.26
C LEU A 21 -4.12 -7.86 2.96
N PHE A 22 -4.42 -6.82 3.75
CA PHE A 22 -3.41 -6.10 4.51
C PHE A 22 -2.68 -6.94 5.56
N ASN A 23 -3.20 -8.11 5.94
CA ASN A 23 -2.53 -9.01 6.88
C ASN A 23 -1.44 -9.86 6.22
N GLU A 24 -1.39 -9.90 4.88
CA GLU A 24 -0.48 -10.73 4.11
C GLU A 24 0.61 -9.87 3.46
N PRO A 25 1.90 -10.03 3.83
CA PRO A 25 2.99 -9.30 3.20
C PRO A 25 3.05 -9.47 1.67
N ALA A 26 2.65 -10.64 1.18
CA ALA A 26 2.60 -10.95 -0.24
C ALA A 26 1.62 -10.06 -1.03
N SER A 27 0.66 -9.41 -0.35
CA SER A 27 -0.25 -8.44 -0.96
C SER A 27 0.46 -7.18 -1.45
N PHE A 28 1.66 -6.90 -0.93
CA PHE A 28 2.44 -5.70 -1.26
C PHE A 28 3.60 -5.99 -2.22
N LEU A 29 3.59 -7.12 -2.90
CA LEU A 29 4.52 -7.38 -4.00
C LEU A 29 4.43 -6.24 -5.04
N PRO A 30 5.57 -5.82 -5.64
CA PRO A 30 6.85 -6.53 -5.68
C PRO A 30 7.85 -6.17 -4.57
N LEU A 31 7.42 -5.52 -3.47
CA LEU A 31 8.33 -5.08 -2.39
C LEU A 31 9.07 -6.25 -1.73
N LYS A 32 10.35 -6.01 -1.39
CA LYS A 32 11.27 -6.98 -0.79
C LYS A 32 11.96 -6.38 0.43
N SER A 33 12.47 -7.27 1.29
CA SER A 33 13.31 -6.87 2.43
C SER A 33 14.48 -6.00 1.96
N GLY A 34 14.72 -4.89 2.66
CA GLY A 34 15.70 -3.87 2.32
C GLY A 34 15.17 -2.72 1.46
N ASP A 35 14.03 -2.87 0.78
CA ASP A 35 13.42 -1.78 0.01
C ASP A 35 13.04 -0.60 0.93
N GLN A 36 13.08 0.62 0.39
CA GLN A 36 12.64 1.83 1.07
C GLN A 36 11.33 2.31 0.43
N VAL A 37 10.33 2.62 1.26
CA VAL A 37 8.99 3.00 0.77
C VAL A 37 8.45 4.16 1.60
N MET A 38 7.74 5.05 0.92
CA MET A 38 6.99 6.15 1.53
C MET A 38 5.50 5.84 1.47
N LEU A 39 4.86 5.66 2.63
CA LEU A 39 3.40 5.60 2.73
C LEU A 39 2.83 7.01 2.69
N VAL A 40 2.04 7.30 1.67
CA VAL A 40 1.29 8.56 1.54
C VAL A 40 -0.17 8.29 1.85
N THR A 41 -0.73 8.96 2.85
CA THR A 41 -2.15 8.85 3.21
C THR A 41 -2.69 10.18 3.71
N ASN A 42 -3.99 10.27 3.97
CA ASN A 42 -4.61 11.48 4.52
C ASN A 42 -4.88 11.35 6.03
N GLU A 43 -5.20 12.48 6.68
CA GLU A 43 -5.52 12.55 8.11
C GLU A 43 -6.69 11.64 8.52
N THR A 44 -7.65 11.43 7.61
CA THR A 44 -8.84 10.59 7.85
C THR A 44 -8.50 9.10 7.89
N LEU A 45 -7.66 8.61 6.99
CA LEU A 45 -7.32 7.18 6.86
C LEU A 45 -6.10 6.78 7.70
N ALA A 46 -5.22 7.72 8.03
CA ALA A 46 -4.05 7.46 8.87
C ALA A 46 -4.39 6.67 10.16
N PRO A 47 -5.33 7.11 11.02
CA PRO A 47 -5.64 6.39 12.27
C PRO A 47 -6.32 5.03 12.04
N LEU A 48 -6.81 4.74 10.83
CA LEU A 48 -7.54 3.51 10.53
C LEU A 48 -6.62 2.41 9.97
N TYR A 49 -5.65 2.77 9.13
CA TYR A 49 -4.89 1.80 8.33
C TYR A 49 -3.38 1.99 8.32
N LEU A 50 -2.85 3.17 8.66
CA LEU A 50 -1.41 3.47 8.49
C LEU A 50 -0.54 2.49 9.28
N ASP A 51 -0.78 2.38 10.59
CA ASP A 51 0.02 1.52 11.47
C ASP A 51 -0.09 0.05 11.08
N LYS A 52 -1.28 -0.37 10.62
CA LYS A 52 -1.51 -1.74 10.15
C LYS A 52 -0.67 -2.06 8.92
N VAL A 53 -0.68 -1.19 7.92
CA VAL A 53 0.08 -1.39 6.68
C VAL A 53 1.58 -1.30 6.95
N ARG A 54 2.02 -0.28 7.71
CA ARG A 54 3.42 -0.11 8.12
C ARG A 54 3.94 -1.36 8.82
N GLY A 55 3.25 -1.86 9.84
CA GLY A 55 3.70 -3.03 10.61
C GLY A 55 3.73 -4.34 9.81
N VAL A 56 2.99 -4.45 8.71
CA VAL A 56 3.07 -5.62 7.81
C VAL A 56 4.29 -5.53 6.91
N LEU A 57 4.59 -4.34 6.38
CA LEU A 57 5.77 -4.08 5.56
C LEU A 57 7.07 -4.19 6.36
N GLU A 58 7.13 -3.59 7.55
CA GLU A 58 8.30 -3.67 8.43
C GLU A 58 8.61 -5.11 8.84
N ARG A 59 7.58 -5.93 9.13
CA ARG A 59 7.76 -7.37 9.38
C ARG A 59 8.28 -8.14 8.16
N ALA A 60 8.07 -7.63 6.96
CA ALA A 60 8.66 -8.15 5.73
C ALA A 60 10.09 -7.66 5.49
N GLY A 61 10.66 -6.88 6.41
CA GLY A 61 12.01 -6.30 6.32
C GLY A 61 12.10 -5.04 5.47
N VAL A 62 10.96 -4.41 5.16
CA VAL A 62 10.90 -3.19 4.36
C VAL A 62 11.09 -1.98 5.27
N ASN A 63 11.85 -0.98 4.82
CA ASN A 63 12.05 0.29 5.52
C ASN A 63 10.93 1.26 5.13
N VAL A 64 10.11 1.68 6.09
CA VAL A 64 8.87 2.42 5.82
C VAL A 64 8.91 3.81 6.46
N ASP A 65 8.88 4.84 5.62
CA ASP A 65 8.55 6.20 6.03
C ASP A 65 7.07 6.49 5.72
N SER A 66 6.53 7.58 6.28
CA SER A 66 5.18 8.02 5.92
C SER A 66 5.01 9.53 5.98
N VAL A 67 4.09 10.03 5.16
CA VAL A 67 3.59 11.40 5.21
C VAL A 67 2.06 11.38 5.25
N ILE A 68 1.51 12.26 6.10
CA ILE A 68 0.06 12.44 6.25
C ILE A 68 -0.29 13.79 5.64
N LEU A 69 -1.25 13.78 4.72
CA LEU A 69 -1.74 14.96 4.00
C LEU A 69 -3.15 15.34 4.49
N PRO A 70 -3.56 16.62 4.35
CA PRO A 70 -4.93 17.01 4.64
C PRO A 70 -5.92 16.29 3.71
N ASP A 71 -7.11 16.00 4.22
CA ASP A 71 -8.15 15.30 3.44
C ASP A 71 -8.97 16.28 2.57
N GLY A 72 -9.23 15.89 1.31
CA GLY A 72 -10.07 16.63 0.36
C GLY A 72 -9.44 16.83 -1.03
N GLU A 73 -10.27 16.78 -2.08
CA GLU A 73 -9.83 16.93 -3.49
C GLU A 73 -9.17 18.29 -3.77
N GLN A 74 -9.54 19.33 -3.01
CA GLN A 74 -8.94 20.66 -3.10
C GLN A 74 -7.43 20.68 -2.82
N TYR A 75 -6.89 19.65 -2.17
CA TYR A 75 -5.46 19.52 -1.86
C TYR A 75 -4.70 18.72 -2.93
N LYS A 76 -5.36 18.25 -3.98
CA LYS A 76 -4.75 17.51 -5.09
C LYS A 76 -4.20 18.46 -6.15
N SER A 77 -3.15 19.19 -5.77
CA SER A 77 -2.38 20.10 -6.62
C SER A 77 -1.16 19.46 -7.25
#